data_AF-A0A518JYA3-F1
#
_entry.id   AF-A0A518JYA3-F1
#
_cell.length_a   1.000
_cell.length_b   1.000
_cell.length_c   1.000
_cell.angle_alpha   90.00
_cell.angle_beta   90.00
_cell.angle_gamma   90.00
#
_symmetry.space_group_name_H-M   'P 1'
#
loop_
_entity.id
_entity.type
_entity.pdbx_description
1 polymer ?
#
loop_
_entity_poly.entity_id
_entity_poly.type
_entity_poly.pdbx_seq_one_letter_code
_entity_poly.pdbx_strand_id
1 'polypeptide(L)'
;MLSRSSSVMASLFLVSALLTGCTGGAPVPAEGQVLQDSAHFVWGFIDEAKKARKADVIEEKLSILMESLDAQADAFGGKLIVLRDAGKTLQASLQAGAPPAESVQKFADAVSAVIPEPQNLGE
;
A
#
# COMPACT_ATOMS: atom_id res chain seq x y z
N MET A 1 -76.04 -7.55 -11.44
CA MET A 1 -74.94 -8.55 -11.39
C MET A 1 -73.92 -8.05 -10.37
N LEU A 2 -73.55 -8.93 -9.42
CA LEU A 2 -72.29 -9.06 -8.63
C LEU A 2 -71.36 -7.83 -8.51
N SER A 3 -70.68 -7.48 -7.42
CA SER A 3 -70.37 -8.09 -6.11
C SER A 3 -69.66 -6.96 -5.31
N ARG A 4 -69.97 -6.71 -4.03
CA ARG A 4 -69.21 -7.13 -2.83
C ARG A 4 -67.76 -6.62 -2.71
N SER A 5 -67.50 -6.00 -1.55
CA SER A 5 -66.32 -6.22 -0.69
C SER A 5 -64.99 -5.65 -1.19
N SER A 6 -64.04 -5.18 -0.40
CA SER A 6 -63.83 -5.05 1.05
C SER A 6 -62.52 -4.27 1.21
N SER A 7 -62.33 -3.66 2.38
CA SER A 7 -61.09 -3.10 2.93
C SER A 7 -59.77 -3.57 2.31
N VAL A 8 -58.89 -2.64 1.95
CA VAL A 8 -57.45 -2.77 2.21
C VAL A 8 -56.87 -1.41 2.59
N MET A 9 -57.04 -1.07 3.87
CA MET A 9 -56.20 -0.11 4.58
C MET A 9 -54.89 -0.83 4.89
N ALA A 10 -53.91 -0.78 4.00
CA ALA A 10 -52.57 -1.32 4.23
C ALA A 10 -51.56 -0.69 3.26
N SER A 11 -51.36 0.62 3.37
CA SER A 11 -50.13 1.28 2.93
C SER A 11 -49.29 1.53 4.18
N LEU A 12 -47.99 1.27 4.10
CA LEU A 12 -46.99 1.25 5.19
C LEU A 12 -46.89 -0.13 5.85
N PHE A 13 -45.92 -0.95 5.43
CA PHE A 13 -45.15 -1.93 6.23
C PHE A 13 -44.43 -2.98 5.34
N LEU A 14 -43.87 -2.58 4.19
CA LEU A 14 -43.10 -3.51 3.35
C LEU A 14 -41.84 -2.90 2.74
N VAL A 15 -41.17 -2.04 3.52
CA VAL A 15 -39.79 -1.60 3.24
C VAL A 15 -39.00 -1.60 4.55
N SER A 16 -38.86 -2.77 5.19
CA SER A 16 -38.03 -2.92 6.40
C SER A 16 -37.11 -4.14 6.36
N ALA A 17 -36.96 -4.80 5.20
CA ALA A 17 -36.34 -6.12 5.14
C ALA A 17 -35.07 -6.21 4.25
N LEU A 18 -34.32 -5.11 4.04
CA LEU A 18 -33.01 -5.15 3.35
C LEU A 18 -31.94 -4.26 4.02
N LEU A 19 -31.98 -4.16 5.35
CA LEU A 19 -30.83 -3.68 6.14
C LEU A 19 -30.33 -4.81 7.06
N THR A 20 -30.19 -6.01 6.52
CA THR A 20 -29.19 -6.95 7.03
C THR A 20 -27.84 -6.31 6.71
N GLY A 21 -27.25 -5.69 7.73
CA GLY A 21 -25.98 -5.00 7.61
C GLY A 21 -24.88 -5.92 7.10
N CYS A 22 -24.36 -5.59 5.91
CA CYS A 22 -22.94 -5.77 5.64
C CYS A 22 -22.18 -4.65 6.36
N THR A 23 -22.27 -4.58 7.70
CA THR A 23 -21.31 -3.81 8.51
C THR A 23 -20.06 -4.67 8.72
N GLY A 24 -19.57 -5.29 7.65
CA GLY A 24 -18.30 -6.00 7.62
C GLY A 24 -17.24 -5.02 7.18
N GLY A 25 -16.98 -4.00 8.00
CA GLY A 25 -15.75 -3.22 7.84
C GLY A 25 -14.61 -4.19 8.06
N ALA A 26 -13.84 -4.48 7.01
CA ALA A 26 -12.59 -5.21 7.18
C ALA A 26 -11.80 -4.48 8.29
N PRO A 27 -11.26 -5.22 9.29
CA PRO A 27 -10.51 -4.59 10.35
C PRO A 27 -9.40 -3.73 9.73
N VAL A 28 -9.24 -2.50 10.23
CA VAL A 28 -8.12 -1.65 9.82
C VAL A 28 -6.84 -2.43 10.11
N PRO A 29 -5.95 -2.62 9.12
CA PRO A 29 -4.75 -3.41 9.31
C PRO A 29 -3.88 -2.76 10.39
N ALA A 30 -3.25 -3.59 11.23
CA ALA A 30 -2.30 -3.10 12.21
C ALA A 30 -1.03 -2.58 11.51
N GLU A 31 -0.36 -1.58 12.08
CA GLU A 31 0.89 -1.01 11.54
C GLU A 31 1.91 -2.10 11.18
N GLY A 32 2.07 -3.13 12.03
CA GLY A 32 3.01 -4.22 11.78
C GLY A 32 2.69 -5.06 10.54
N GLN A 33 1.40 -5.22 10.21
CA GLN A 33 0.98 -5.93 8.99
C GLN A 33 1.28 -5.08 7.76
N VAL A 34 0.95 -3.78 7.81
CA VAL A 34 1.28 -2.84 6.72
C VAL A 34 2.78 -2.78 6.50
N LEU A 35 3.58 -2.69 7.58
CA LEU A 35 5.04 -2.68 7.49
C LEU A 35 5.59 -3.95 6.83
N GLN A 36 5.02 -5.12 7.12
CA GLN A 36 5.43 -6.38 6.51
C GLN A 36 5.09 -6.44 5.02
N ASP A 37 3.90 -6.00 4.63
CA ASP A 37 3.49 -5.94 3.22
C ASP A 37 4.37 -4.96 2.43
N SER A 38 4.65 -3.79 3.02
CA SER A 38 5.57 -2.80 2.46
C SER A 38 7.00 -3.32 2.38
N ALA A 39 7.43 -4.17 3.31
CA ALA A 39 8.76 -4.77 3.25
C ALA A 39 8.94 -5.61 1.98
N HIS A 40 7.96 -6.45 1.63
CA HIS A 40 8.01 -7.22 0.39
C HIS A 40 8.07 -6.31 -0.84
N PHE A 41 7.28 -5.24 -0.85
CA PHE A 41 7.25 -4.33 -1.98
C PHE A 41 8.56 -3.54 -2.15
N VAL A 42 9.12 -3.03 -1.05
CA VAL A 42 10.41 -2.31 -1.03
C VAL A 42 11.55 -3.21 -1.47
N TRP A 43 11.62 -4.44 -0.93
CA TRP A 43 12.68 -5.37 -1.29
C TRP A 43 12.56 -5.89 -2.73
N GLY A 44 11.34 -6.10 -3.24
CA GLY A 44 11.10 -6.36 -4.65
C GLY A 44 11.61 -5.23 -5.55
N PHE A 45 11.32 -3.98 -5.18
CA PHE A 45 11.89 -2.82 -5.87
C PHE A 45 13.43 -2.82 -5.85
N ILE A 46 14.07 -3.10 -4.70
CA ILE A 46 15.53 -3.14 -4.59
C ILE A 46 16.13 -4.17 -5.53
N ASP A 47 15.57 -5.38 -5.58
CA ASP A 47 16.03 -6.44 -6.47
C ASP A 47 15.89 -6.06 -7.94
N GLU A 48 14.73 -5.53 -8.34
CA GLU A 48 14.50 -5.04 -9.70
C GLU A 48 15.43 -3.89 -10.07
N ALA A 49 15.65 -2.94 -9.16
CA ALA A 49 16.53 -1.80 -9.37
C ALA A 49 18.00 -2.23 -9.53
N LYS A 50 18.45 -3.20 -8.74
CA LYS A 50 19.79 -3.82 -8.87
C LYS A 50 19.98 -4.51 -10.22
N LYS A 51 18.92 -5.12 -10.76
CA LYS A 51 18.92 -5.77 -12.09
C LYS A 51 18.89 -4.75 -13.23
N ALA A 52 18.06 -3.71 -13.13
CA ALA A 52 17.85 -2.73 -14.19
C ALA A 52 19.10 -1.87 -14.45
N ARG A 53 19.78 -1.40 -13.39
CA ARG A 53 20.99 -0.54 -13.44
C ARG A 53 20.86 0.75 -14.25
N LYS A 54 19.65 1.16 -14.61
CA LYS A 54 19.33 2.35 -15.41
C LYS A 54 18.56 3.34 -14.55
N ALA A 55 19.06 4.57 -14.44
CA ALA A 55 18.51 5.58 -13.53
C ALA A 55 17.04 5.90 -13.85
N ASP A 56 16.70 6.09 -15.12
CA ASP A 56 15.35 6.38 -15.60
C ASP A 56 14.34 5.30 -15.22
N VAL A 57 14.70 4.02 -15.40
CA VAL A 57 13.84 2.88 -15.03
C VAL A 57 13.67 2.79 -13.51
N ILE A 58 14.73 3.07 -12.76
CA ILE A 58 14.70 3.05 -11.30
C ILE A 58 13.85 4.20 -10.77
N GLU A 59 13.97 5.41 -11.34
CA GLU A 59 13.19 6.59 -10.96
C GLU A 59 11.69 6.39 -11.22
N GLU A 60 11.32 5.80 -12.36
CA GLU A 60 9.92 5.47 -12.67
C GLU A 60 9.33 4.54 -11.61
N LYS A 61 10.01 3.42 -11.32
CA LYS A 61 9.57 2.45 -10.30
C LYS A 61 9.57 3.05 -8.89
N LEU A 62 10.55 3.89 -8.59
CA LEU A 62 10.65 4.58 -7.31
C LEU A 62 9.47 5.55 -7.12
N SER A 63 8.99 6.21 -8.17
CA SER A 63 7.83 7.11 -8.06
C SER A 63 6.57 6.36 -7.56
N ILE A 64 6.34 5.15 -8.08
CA ILE A 64 5.22 4.28 -7.66
C ILE A 64 5.41 3.81 -6.22
N LEU A 65 6.65 3.42 -5.86
CA LEU A 65 6.98 3.03 -4.49
C LEU A 65 6.73 4.17 -3.51
N MET A 66 7.12 5.39 -3.89
CA MET A 66 7.00 6.58 -3.05
C MET A 66 5.54 6.96 -2.80
N GLU A 67 4.65 6.86 -3.79
CA GLU A 67 3.21 7.13 -3.59
C GLU A 67 2.62 6.22 -2.50
N SER A 68 2.97 4.93 -2.53
CA SER A 68 2.55 3.95 -1.52
C SER A 68 3.13 4.26 -0.13
N LEU A 69 4.45 4.53 -0.06
CA LEU A 69 5.12 4.81 1.20
C LEU A 69 4.69 6.13 1.83
N ASP A 70 4.42 7.18 1.05
CA ASP A 70 3.89 8.45 1.55
C ASP A 70 2.50 8.22 2.18
N ALA A 71 1.58 7.53 1.48
CA ALA A 71 0.25 7.23 2.01
C ALA A 71 0.28 6.39 3.29
N GLN A 72 1.15 5.38 3.34
CA GLN A 72 1.29 4.51 4.52
C GLN A 72 1.98 5.23 5.69
N ALA A 73 2.99 6.05 5.43
CA ALA A 73 3.64 6.85 6.46
C ALA A 73 2.68 7.87 7.08
N ASP A 74 1.82 8.50 6.27
CA ASP A 74 0.83 9.46 6.76
C ASP A 74 -0.28 8.78 7.57
N ALA A 75 -0.68 7.56 7.20
CA ALA A 75 -1.72 6.81 7.88
C ALA A 75 -1.25 6.11 9.16
N PHE A 76 -0.04 5.56 9.17
CA PHE A 76 0.44 4.66 10.23
C PHE A 76 1.72 5.14 10.94
N GLY A 77 2.50 6.03 10.33
CA GLY A 77 3.70 6.59 10.94
C GLY A 77 4.80 5.57 11.20
N GLY A 78 5.51 5.74 12.33
CA GLY A 78 6.48 4.77 12.83
C GLY A 78 7.60 4.45 11.83
N LYS A 79 7.84 3.15 11.62
CA LYS A 79 8.89 2.66 10.71
C LYS A 79 8.64 2.98 9.23
N LEU A 80 7.38 3.22 8.85
CA LEU A 80 7.01 3.57 7.47
C LEU A 80 7.52 4.96 7.09
N ILE A 81 7.61 5.89 8.05
CA ILE A 81 8.27 7.20 7.87
C ILE A 81 9.74 7.00 7.46
N VAL A 82 10.45 6.08 8.12
CA VAL A 82 11.86 5.81 7.83
C VAL A 82 12.04 5.23 6.42
N LEU A 83 11.15 4.32 6.00
CA LEU A 83 11.17 3.77 4.63
C LEU A 83 10.92 4.84 3.57
N ARG A 84 9.92 5.70 3.79
CA ARG A 84 9.62 6.85 2.93
C ARG A 84 10.82 7.79 2.82
N ASP A 85 11.44 8.16 3.94
CA ASP A 85 12.55 9.11 3.96
C ASP A 85 13.82 8.53 3.29
N ALA A 86 14.04 7.22 3.44
CA ALA A 86 15.07 6.50 2.68
C ALA A 86 14.79 6.52 1.16
N GLY A 87 13.52 6.34 0.75
CA GLY A 87 13.11 6.45 -0.65
C GLY A 87 13.31 7.85 -1.22
N LYS A 88 12.98 8.90 -0.45
CA LYS A 88 13.28 10.31 -0.81
C LYS A 88 14.78 10.55 -0.99
N THR A 89 15.60 9.94 -0.13
CA THR A 89 17.06 10.01 -0.23
C THR A 89 17.58 9.34 -1.50
N LEU A 90 17.03 8.18 -1.87
CA LEU A 90 17.34 7.52 -3.14
C LEU A 90 16.95 8.40 -4.33
N GLN A 91 15.73 8.96 -4.32
CA GLN A 91 15.24 9.84 -5.39
C GLN A 91 16.17 11.04 -5.58
N ALA A 92 16.54 11.72 -4.50
CA ALA A 92 17.47 12.85 -4.56
C ALA A 92 18.85 12.44 -5.08
N SER A 93 19.35 11.25 -4.72
CA SER A 93 20.64 10.75 -5.19
C SER A 93 20.64 10.49 -6.70
N LEU A 94 19.58 9.87 -7.23
CA LEU A 94 19.42 9.60 -8.66
C LEU A 94 19.31 10.91 -9.47
N GLN A 95 18.51 11.86 -8.97
CA GLN A 95 18.37 13.19 -9.59
C GLN A 95 19.67 14.00 -9.57
N ALA A 96 20.52 13.79 -8.57
CA ALA A 96 21.85 14.40 -8.50
C ALA A 96 22.87 13.72 -9.44
N GLY A 97 22.48 12.68 -10.18
CA GLY A 97 23.34 11.94 -11.09
C GLY A 97 24.27 10.94 -10.40
N ALA A 98 23.97 10.53 -9.15
CA ALA A 98 24.76 9.53 -8.46
C ALA A 98 24.69 8.16 -9.18
N PRO A 99 25.72 7.32 -9.07
CA PRO A 99 25.70 5.98 -9.66
C PRO A 99 24.49 5.17 -9.14
N PRO A 100 23.63 4.62 -10.03
CA PRO A 100 22.42 3.94 -9.59
C PRO A 100 22.69 2.75 -8.68
N ALA A 101 23.73 1.95 -8.98
CA ALA A 101 24.08 0.79 -8.17
C ALA A 101 24.47 1.17 -6.73
N GLU A 102 25.25 2.23 -6.56
CA GLU A 102 25.65 2.72 -5.23
C GLU A 102 24.45 3.30 -4.49
N SER A 103 23.62 4.08 -5.17
CA SER A 103 22.43 4.72 -4.58
C SER A 103 21.43 3.67 -4.11
N VAL A 104 21.15 2.67 -4.94
CA VAL A 104 20.26 1.54 -4.61
C VAL A 104 20.85 0.70 -3.46
N GLN A 105 22.17 0.50 -3.41
CA GLN A 105 22.79 -0.22 -2.30
C GLN A 105 22.66 0.53 -0.98
N LYS A 106 22.93 1.85 -0.96
CA LYS A 106 22.71 2.67 0.25
C LYS A 106 21.26 2.66 0.71
N PHE A 107 20.32 2.68 -0.24
CA PHE A 107 18.90 2.51 0.07
C PHE A 107 18.61 1.15 0.70
N ALA A 108 19.14 0.06 0.12
CA ALA A 108 18.98 -1.28 0.68
C ALA A 108 19.57 -1.40 2.10
N ASP A 109 20.72 -0.78 2.36
CA ASP A 109 21.34 -0.77 3.69
C ASP A 109 20.44 -0.04 4.70
N ALA A 110 19.89 1.11 4.32
CA ALA A 110 18.95 1.87 5.16
C ALA A 110 17.64 1.09 5.42
N VAL A 111 17.11 0.41 4.41
CA VAL A 111 15.92 -0.45 4.54
C VAL A 111 16.20 -1.63 5.47
N SER A 112 17.36 -2.28 5.34
CA SER A 112 17.75 -3.43 6.16
C SER A 112 17.84 -3.12 7.65
N ALA A 113 18.16 -1.87 8.01
CA ALA A 113 18.17 -1.41 9.40
C ALA A 113 16.77 -1.30 10.02
N VAL A 114 15.72 -1.22 9.19
CA VAL A 114 14.32 -1.06 9.62
C VAL A 114 13.57 -2.39 9.54
N ILE A 115 13.76 -3.10 8.43
CA ILE A 115 13.12 -4.36 8.07
C ILE A 115 14.14 -5.30 7.42
N PRO A 116 14.38 -6.50 7.97
CA PRO A 116 15.36 -7.43 7.43
C PRO A 116 14.97 -7.89 6.01
N GLU A 117 15.98 -8.24 5.21
CA GLU A 117 15.78 -8.78 3.86
C GLU A 117 15.03 -10.12 3.92
N PRO A 118 13.90 -10.27 3.20
CA PRO A 118 13.20 -11.54 3.11
C PRO A 118 14.05 -12.60 2.42
N GLN A 119 14.09 -13.81 2.98
CA GLN A 119 15.01 -14.86 2.53
C GLN A 119 14.64 -15.48 1.16
N ASN A 120 13.44 -15.21 0.65
CA ASN A 120 12.89 -15.83 -0.58
C ASN A 120 12.53 -14.80 -1.67
N LEU A 121 13.34 -13.77 -1.86
CA LEU A 121 13.12 -12.79 -2.95
C LEU A 121 13.42 -13.32 -4.36
N GLY A 122 13.94 -14.54 -4.48
CA GLY A 122 14.50 -15.10 -5.72
C GLY A 122 13.90 -16.42 -6.18
N GLU A 123 12.76 -16.85 -5.64
CA GLU A 123 12.01 -18.03 -6.15
C GLU A 123 10.97 -17.64 -7.20
#